data_AF-A0A7S0E682-F1
#
_entry.id   AF-A0A7S0E682-F1
#
_cell.length_a   1.000
_cell.length_b   1.000
_cell.length_c   1.000
_cell.angle_alpha   90.00
_cell.angle_beta   90.00
_cell.angle_gamma   90.00
#
_symmetry.space_group_name_H-M   'P 1'
#
loop_
_entity.id
_entity.type
_entity.pdbx_description
1 polymer ?
#
loop_
_entity_poly.entity_id
_entity_poly.type
_entity_poly.pdbx_seq_one_letter_code
_entity_poly.pdbx_strand_id
1 'polypeptide(L)'
;ADAERPSMRVRVVGGEEVPGDGVINLRAHVAYALRLEMAGGSSTECVPHRFSDFAALLDRLKKGGVPAGQRLAVESWARRLLVERRHTGSRARAEGVVTTRCKLLQKMMDELMALPEFASSPEVGAFLFG
;
A
#
# COMPACT_ATOMS: atom_id res chain seq x y z
N ALA A 1 -14.36 -28.81 11.52
CA ALA A 1 -13.11 -28.62 10.79
C ALA A 1 -13.06 -27.17 10.35
N ASP A 2 -12.56 -26.30 11.23
CA ASP A 2 -12.19 -24.93 10.84
C ASP A 2 -10.98 -25.07 9.94
N ALA A 3 -11.18 -24.95 8.64
CA ALA A 3 -10.05 -24.81 7.73
C ALA A 3 -9.35 -23.51 8.11
N GLU A 4 -8.17 -23.63 8.72
CA GLU A 4 -7.24 -22.52 8.94
C GLU A 4 -7.07 -21.82 7.59
N ARG A 5 -7.80 -20.71 7.38
CA ARG A 5 -7.55 -19.86 6.24
C ARG A 5 -6.08 -19.47 6.33
N PRO A 6 -5.26 -19.69 5.28
CA PRO A 6 -3.88 -19.25 5.30
C PRO A 6 -3.90 -17.74 5.57
N SER A 7 -3.40 -17.33 6.75
CA SER A 7 -3.33 -15.93 7.13
C SER A 7 -2.31 -15.26 6.22
N MET A 8 -2.80 -14.58 5.20
CA MET A 8 -1.98 -13.83 4.26
C MET A 8 -1.85 -12.39 4.78
N ARG A 9 -0.62 -11.91 4.96
CA ARG A 9 -0.34 -10.58 5.47
C ARG A 9 0.58 -9.82 4.53
N VAL A 10 0.26 -8.57 4.25
CA VAL A 10 1.17 -7.67 3.53
C VAL A 10 1.95 -6.83 4.55
N ARG A 11 3.27 -6.79 4.39
CA ARG A 11 4.18 -5.92 5.15
C ARG A 11 4.70 -4.78 4.29
N VAL A 12 4.67 -3.58 4.84
CA VAL A 12 5.40 -2.42 4.34
C VAL A 12 6.76 -2.42 5.04
N VAL A 13 7.81 -2.78 4.30
CA VAL A 13 9.16 -3.01 4.84
C VAL A 13 9.87 -1.68 5.12
N GLY A 14 9.67 -0.71 4.25
CA GLY A 14 10.32 0.60 4.33
C GLY A 14 10.04 1.44 3.10
N GLY A 15 10.55 2.68 3.10
CA GLY A 15 10.55 3.54 1.93
C GLY A 15 11.97 3.85 1.52
N GLU A 16 12.31 3.57 0.28
CA GLU A 16 13.64 3.83 -0.29
C GLU A 16 13.56 4.97 -1.30
N GLU A 17 14.56 5.84 -1.28
CA GLU A 17 14.69 6.88 -2.30
C GLU A 17 15.17 6.26 -3.61
N VAL A 18 14.32 6.31 -4.62
CA VAL A 18 14.64 5.96 -5.98
C VAL A 18 15.14 7.22 -6.68
N PRO A 19 16.39 7.25 -7.17
CA PRO A 19 16.92 8.39 -7.90
C PRO A 19 16.11 8.62 -9.17
N GLY A 20 15.95 9.89 -9.54
CA GLY A 20 15.38 10.27 -10.82
C GLY A 20 16.45 10.25 -11.91
N ASP A 21 16.07 9.96 -13.15
CA ASP A 21 17.02 9.99 -14.27
C ASP A 21 17.61 11.40 -14.46
N GLY A 22 18.94 11.53 -14.40
CA GLY A 22 19.70 12.73 -14.78
C GLY A 22 20.64 13.31 -13.71
N VAL A 23 21.38 14.36 -14.10
CA VAL A 23 22.44 15.03 -13.31
C VAL A 23 21.89 15.77 -12.08
N ILE A 24 20.62 16.22 -12.13
CA ILE A 24 19.91 16.82 -11.01
C ILE A 24 18.76 15.90 -10.65
N ASN A 25 18.77 15.37 -9.42
CA ASN A 25 17.82 14.39 -8.89
C ASN A 25 16.41 14.98 -8.64
N LEU A 26 15.89 15.79 -9.56
CA LEU A 26 14.60 16.48 -9.49
C LEU A 26 13.41 15.50 -9.55
N ARG A 27 13.62 14.31 -10.12
CA ARG A 27 12.61 13.24 -10.23
C ARG A 27 12.76 12.14 -9.19
N ALA A 28 13.67 12.32 -8.22
CA ALA A 28 13.81 11.38 -7.12
C ALA A 28 12.49 11.28 -6.33
N HIS A 29 12.13 10.06 -5.95
CA HIS A 29 10.89 9.77 -5.26
C HIS A 29 11.10 8.64 -4.26
N VAL A 30 10.12 8.43 -3.38
CA VAL A 30 10.15 7.31 -2.43
C VAL A 30 9.29 6.17 -2.96
N ALA A 31 9.88 4.99 -3.09
CA ALA A 31 9.18 3.73 -3.33
C ALA A 31 9.08 2.95 -2.02
N TYR A 32 7.88 2.47 -1.69
CA TYR A 32 7.60 1.70 -0.49
C TYR A 32 7.67 0.22 -0.83
N ALA A 33 8.63 -0.48 -0.24
CA ALA A 33 8.83 -1.90 -0.44
C ALA A 33 7.75 -2.69 0.30
N LEU A 34 7.19 -3.69 -0.40
CA LEU A 34 6.13 -4.55 0.11
C LEU A 34 6.60 -6.00 0.13
N ARG A 35 6.12 -6.76 1.12
CA ARG A 35 6.34 -8.21 1.21
C ARG A 35 5.06 -8.91 1.57
N LEU A 36 4.72 -9.98 0.87
CA LEU A 36 3.65 -10.87 1.24
C LEU A 36 4.19 -11.96 2.17
N GLU A 37 3.58 -12.12 3.33
CA GLU A 37 3.88 -13.17 4.31
C GLU A 37 2.70 -14.15 4.35
N MET A 38 2.98 -15.44 4.20
CA MET A 38 1.97 -16.49 4.27
C MET A 38 2.10 -17.30 5.56
N ALA A 39 0.98 -17.86 6.03
CA ALA A 39 0.99 -18.87 7.08
C ALA A 39 1.89 -20.04 6.65
N GLY A 40 2.86 -20.40 7.50
CA GLY A 40 3.91 -21.38 7.18
C GLY A 40 5.29 -20.77 6.93
N GLY A 41 5.43 -19.44 7.00
CA GLY A 41 6.73 -18.76 7.02
C GLY A 41 7.32 -18.46 5.64
N SER A 42 6.62 -18.78 4.55
CA SER A 42 7.02 -18.32 3.23
C SER A 42 6.73 -16.83 3.07
N SER A 43 7.64 -16.13 2.40
CA SER A 43 7.46 -14.72 2.08
C SER A 43 7.91 -14.42 0.67
N THR A 44 7.17 -13.55 0.00
CA THR A 44 7.45 -13.14 -1.39
C THR A 44 7.57 -11.63 -1.46
N GLU A 45 8.59 -11.13 -2.13
CA GLU A 45 8.72 -9.69 -2.40
C GLU A 45 7.66 -9.26 -3.40
N CYS A 46 7.06 -8.11 -3.13
CA CYS A 46 6.03 -7.52 -3.98
C CYS A 46 6.62 -6.32 -4.72
N VAL A 47 5.91 -5.87 -5.76
CA VAL A 47 6.26 -4.67 -6.51
C VAL A 47 6.33 -3.47 -5.53
N PRO A 48 7.44 -2.69 -5.53
CA PRO A 48 7.52 -1.46 -4.76
C PRO A 48 6.63 -0.37 -5.36
N HIS A 49 5.96 0.41 -4.51
CA HIS A 49 4.97 1.41 -4.96
C HIS A 49 5.27 2.80 -4.44
N ARG A 50 4.94 3.84 -5.21
CA ARG A 50 4.96 5.21 -4.69
C ARG A 50 3.78 5.43 -3.75
N PHE A 51 3.87 6.43 -2.88
CA PHE A 51 2.76 6.77 -1.98
C PHE A 51 1.44 7.04 -2.73
N SER A 52 1.51 7.65 -3.93
CA SER A 52 0.34 7.92 -4.77
C SER A 52 -0.34 6.64 -5.29
N ASP A 53 0.40 5.56 -5.45
CA ASP A 53 -0.09 4.35 -6.10
C ASP A 53 -1.05 3.59 -5.14
N PHE A 54 -0.87 3.74 -3.83
CA PHE A 54 -1.82 3.27 -2.81
C PHE A 54 -3.17 4.01 -2.88
N ALA A 55 -3.16 5.31 -3.16
CA ALA A 55 -4.42 6.04 -3.37
C ALA A 55 -5.12 5.57 -4.66
N ALA A 56 -4.35 5.31 -5.72
CA ALA A 56 -4.88 4.75 -6.96
C ALA A 56 -5.45 3.33 -6.77
N LEU A 57 -4.85 2.50 -5.89
CA LEU A 57 -5.42 1.21 -5.50
C LEU A 57 -6.81 1.38 -4.87
N LEU A 58 -6.95 2.28 -3.89
CA LEU A 58 -8.25 2.53 -3.26
C LEU A 58 -9.30 3.00 -4.28
N ASP A 59 -8.91 3.82 -5.25
CA ASP A 59 -9.82 4.27 -6.31
C ASP A 59 -10.21 3.15 -7.28
N ARG A 60 -9.30 2.20 -7.59
CA ARG A 60 -9.64 0.99 -8.35
C ARG A 60 -10.61 0.10 -7.57
N LEU A 61 -10.34 -0.12 -6.28
CA LEU A 61 -11.24 -0.89 -5.40
C LEU A 61 -12.65 -0.28 -5.36
N LYS A 62 -12.79 1.06 -5.22
CA LYS A 62 -14.11 1.71 -5.29
C LYS A 62 -14.86 1.43 -6.60
N LYS A 63 -14.14 1.37 -7.73
CA LYS A 63 -14.72 1.12 -9.06
C LYS A 63 -15.04 -0.35 -9.29
N GLY A 64 -14.30 -1.27 -8.66
CA GLY A 64 -14.47 -2.73 -8.77
C GLY A 64 -15.75 -3.30 -8.12
N GLY A 65 -16.67 -2.45 -7.65
CA GLY A 65 -17.98 -2.91 -7.14
C GLY A 65 -17.96 -3.42 -5.70
N VAL A 66 -17.10 -2.84 -4.86
CA VAL A 66 -16.99 -3.19 -3.43
C VAL A 66 -18.35 -3.04 -2.73
N PRO A 67 -18.74 -4.00 -1.86
CA PRO A 67 -19.98 -3.93 -1.11
C PRO A 67 -20.14 -2.58 -0.38
N ALA A 68 -21.36 -2.05 -0.33
CA ALA A 68 -21.63 -0.73 0.23
C ALA A 68 -21.11 -0.54 1.67
N GLY A 69 -21.14 -1.61 2.48
CA GLY A 69 -20.60 -1.60 3.85
C GLY A 69 -19.08 -1.41 3.93
N GLN A 70 -18.33 -1.81 2.91
CA GLN A 70 -16.87 -1.70 2.86
C GLN A 70 -16.39 -0.46 2.10
N ARG A 71 -17.24 0.11 1.24
CA ARG A 71 -16.96 1.35 0.51
C ARG A 71 -16.58 2.51 1.44
N LEU A 72 -17.25 2.63 2.58
CA LEU A 72 -16.94 3.66 3.58
C LEU A 72 -15.51 3.51 4.15
N ALA A 73 -15.03 2.29 4.33
CA ALA A 73 -13.66 2.03 4.77
C ALA A 73 -12.64 2.50 3.72
N VAL A 74 -12.88 2.17 2.44
CA VAL A 74 -12.04 2.59 1.33
C VAL A 74 -12.03 4.12 1.17
N GLU A 75 -13.18 4.78 1.32
CA GLU A 75 -13.30 6.24 1.28
C GLU A 75 -12.63 6.93 2.49
N SER A 76 -12.73 6.33 3.69
CA SER A 76 -12.01 6.79 4.88
C SER A 76 -10.50 6.75 4.65
N TRP A 77 -9.98 5.65 4.11
CA TRP A 77 -8.56 5.50 3.79
C TRP A 77 -8.10 6.47 2.71
N ALA A 78 -8.90 6.66 1.64
CA ALA A 78 -8.56 7.62 0.59
C ALA A 78 -8.42 9.06 1.15
N ARG A 79 -9.29 9.44 2.09
CA ARG A 79 -9.19 10.74 2.79
C ARG A 79 -7.94 10.82 3.67
N ARG A 80 -7.61 9.77 4.42
CA ARG A 80 -6.38 9.72 5.25
C ARG A 80 -5.12 9.85 4.41
N LEU A 81 -5.03 9.11 3.29
CA LEU A 81 -3.89 9.22 2.38
C LEU A 81 -3.78 10.62 1.76
N LEU A 82 -4.91 11.25 1.42
CA LEU A 82 -4.92 12.61 0.88
C LEU A 82 -4.30 13.63 1.85
N VAL A 83 -4.59 13.53 3.15
CA VAL A 83 -4.01 14.42 4.17
C VAL A 83 -2.48 14.28 4.21
N GLU A 84 -1.96 13.06 4.15
CA GLU A 84 -0.51 12.80 4.14
C GLU A 84 0.18 13.13 2.80
N ARG A 85 -0.58 13.35 1.71
CA ARG A 85 -0.04 13.86 0.44
C ARG A 85 0.39 15.33 0.49
N ARG A 86 0.09 16.07 1.58
CA ARG A 86 0.54 17.46 1.76
C ARG A 86 2.06 17.63 1.69
N HIS A 87 2.81 16.56 1.99
CA HIS A 87 4.26 16.54 1.87
C HIS A 87 4.68 16.19 0.44
N THR A 88 5.27 17.15 -0.28
CA THR A 88 5.73 17.03 -1.67
C THR A 88 7.22 17.34 -1.82
N GLY A 89 7.82 16.96 -2.95
CA GLY A 89 9.22 17.26 -3.27
C GLY A 89 10.22 16.72 -2.23
N SER A 90 11.20 17.53 -1.83
CA SER A 90 12.20 17.15 -0.81
C SER A 90 11.58 16.75 0.53
N ARG A 91 10.47 17.39 0.95
CA ARG A 91 9.81 17.05 2.22
C ARG A 91 9.19 15.66 2.20
N ALA A 92 8.76 15.16 1.04
CA ALA A 92 8.21 13.81 0.91
C ALA A 92 9.25 12.71 1.18
N ARG A 93 10.54 13.05 1.06
CA ARG A 93 11.70 12.17 1.27
C ARG A 93 12.29 12.28 2.67
N ALA A 94 11.83 13.23 3.49
CA ALA A 94 12.30 13.37 4.86
C ALA A 94 11.98 12.09 5.66
N GLU A 95 12.97 11.60 6.43
CA GLU A 95 12.88 10.34 7.18
C GLU A 95 11.62 10.25 8.05
N GLY A 96 11.26 11.32 8.75
CA GLY A 96 10.05 11.38 9.57
C GLY A 96 8.75 11.23 8.76
N VAL A 97 8.72 11.76 7.54
CA VAL A 97 7.58 11.60 6.61
C VAL A 97 7.53 10.18 6.08
N VAL A 98 8.67 9.62 5.66
CA VAL A 98 8.76 8.23 5.18
C VAL A 98 8.31 7.25 6.26
N THR A 99 8.81 7.40 7.49
CA THR A 99 8.43 6.56 8.64
C THR A 99 6.93 6.65 8.94
N THR A 100 6.38 7.87 8.95
CA THR A 100 4.94 8.09 9.18
C THR A 100 4.11 7.42 8.10
N ARG A 101 4.50 7.58 6.84
CA ARG A 101 3.84 6.92 5.70
C ARG A 101 3.94 5.41 5.78
N CYS A 102 5.09 4.83 6.15
CA CYS A 102 5.21 3.38 6.31
C CYS A 102 4.19 2.84 7.34
N LYS A 103 4.07 3.49 8.51
CA LYS A 103 3.08 3.10 9.54
C LYS A 103 1.65 3.22 9.03
N LEU A 104 1.34 4.31 8.32
CA LEU A 104 0.01 4.53 7.76
C LEU A 104 -0.36 3.49 6.70
N LEU A 105 0.57 3.24 5.78
CA LEU A 105 0.41 2.24 4.71
C LEU A 105 0.30 0.83 5.27
N GLN A 106 1.11 0.48 6.28
CA GLN A 106 1.00 -0.82 6.96
C GLN A 106 -0.39 -1.00 7.57
N LYS A 107 -0.88 0.00 8.30
CA LYS A 107 -2.23 -0.05 8.90
C LYS A 107 -3.32 -0.19 7.84
N MET A 108 -3.18 0.54 6.72
CA MET A 108 -4.12 0.43 5.61
C MET A 108 -4.12 -0.98 5.01
N MET A 109 -2.94 -1.54 4.72
CA MET A 109 -2.82 -2.89 4.18
C MET A 109 -3.33 -3.94 5.16
N ASP A 110 -3.03 -3.83 6.46
CA ASP A 110 -3.56 -4.73 7.48
C ASP A 110 -5.10 -4.70 7.51
N GLU A 111 -5.72 -3.52 7.48
CA GLU A 111 -7.19 -3.38 7.46
C GLU A 111 -7.83 -3.87 6.15
N LEU A 112 -7.20 -3.65 5.00
CA LEU A 112 -7.67 -4.18 3.72
C LEU A 112 -7.56 -5.70 3.68
N MET A 113 -6.40 -6.26 4.04
CA MET A 113 -6.15 -7.70 3.99
C MET A 113 -6.96 -8.49 5.03
N ALA A 114 -7.44 -7.85 6.09
CA ALA A 114 -8.37 -8.45 7.04
C ALA A 114 -9.76 -8.74 6.44
N LEU A 115 -10.10 -8.11 5.33
CA LEU A 115 -11.37 -8.29 4.63
C LEU A 115 -11.16 -9.26 3.44
N PRO A 116 -11.81 -10.43 3.44
CA PRO A 116 -11.61 -11.45 2.41
C PRO A 116 -11.84 -10.91 0.98
N GLU A 117 -12.82 -10.02 0.81
CA GLU A 117 -13.19 -9.44 -0.47
C GLU A 117 -12.05 -8.64 -1.11
N PHE A 118 -11.26 -7.93 -0.29
CA PHE A 118 -10.08 -7.21 -0.75
C PHE A 118 -8.88 -8.12 -0.90
N ALA A 119 -8.68 -9.04 0.05
CA ALA A 119 -7.55 -9.97 0.03
C ALA A 119 -7.55 -10.86 -1.24
N SER A 120 -8.73 -11.23 -1.75
CA SER A 120 -8.88 -11.98 -3.00
C SER A 120 -9.18 -11.10 -4.22
N SER A 121 -9.14 -9.77 -4.09
CA SER A 121 -9.48 -8.87 -5.21
C SER A 121 -8.40 -8.86 -6.28
N PRO A 122 -8.78 -8.83 -7.58
CA PRO A 122 -7.81 -8.75 -8.67
C PRO A 122 -7.01 -7.44 -8.61
N GLU A 123 -7.59 -6.35 -8.10
CA GLU A 123 -6.91 -5.07 -7.95
C GLU A 123 -5.77 -5.10 -6.92
N VAL A 124 -5.96 -5.82 -5.81
CA VAL A 124 -4.89 -6.04 -4.81
C VAL A 124 -3.85 -7.00 -5.37
N GLY A 125 -4.25 -8.07 -6.05
CA GLY A 125 -3.33 -9.00 -6.71
C GLY A 125 -2.41 -8.30 -7.72
N ALA A 126 -2.99 -7.53 -8.64
CA ALA A 126 -2.26 -6.75 -9.64
C ALA A 126 -1.36 -5.69 -8.98
N PHE A 127 -1.83 -5.07 -7.88
CA PHE A 127 -1.00 -4.14 -7.13
C PHE A 127 0.23 -4.84 -6.52
N LEU A 128 0.08 -6.02 -5.94
CA LEU A 128 1.21 -6.70 -5.29
C LEU A 128 2.23 -7.26 -6.30
N PHE A 129 1.80 -7.70 -7.49
CA PHE A 129 2.65 -8.51 -8.37
C PHE A 129 2.90 -7.95 -9.79
N GLY A 130 2.20 -6.91 -10.21
CA GLY A 130 2.35 -6.31 -11.55
C GLY A 130 1.38 -6.84 -12.59
#